data_AF-A0A0H2TQK0-F1
#
_entry.id   AF-A0A0H2TQK0-F1
#
_cell.length_a   1.000
_cell.length_b   1.000
_cell.length_c   1.000
_cell.angle_alpha   90.00
_cell.angle_beta   90.00
_cell.angle_gamma   90.00
#
_symmetry.space_group_name_H-M   'P 1'
#
loop_
_entity.id
_entity.type
_entity.pdbx_description
1 polymer ?
#
loop_
_entity_poly.entity_id
_entity_poly.type
_entity_poly.pdbx_seq_one_letter_code
_entity_poly.pdbx_strand_id
1 'polypeptide(L)'
;MHLTTVLPASFLACFQFVPAIRRRWPATHKANGYAVLLLSVLGAASGFMVARRAFGGTLATQTGVGVFGHRVFDSRCRWPTPTVRRLQMEQHRAWMLRAWFYAGSIVTARLVMFLAAYVVSAIGGYYMAEPCAKVASLVAGGRDEMLARYPECAAFYSGVNLDQHALVTASMTLGRTESVGAAIDLNFGAAMWLALALHAAGIEIYVSACCGSAACQLCDHLDDADILQLRLTPVEADRLRQRSYQRQLESGTVNTDGPEDRLGVRTSGGRI
;
A
#
# COMPACT_ATOMS: atom_id res chain seq x y z
N MET A 1 6.56 16.95 6.26
CA MET A 1 7.26 16.08 5.30
C MET A 1 6.43 14.88 4.88
N HIS A 2 6.09 13.93 5.77
CA HIS A 2 5.33 12.74 5.37
C HIS A 2 3.93 13.06 4.81
N LEU A 3 3.10 13.76 5.59
CA LEU A 3 1.73 14.10 5.17
C LEU A 3 1.71 15.00 3.93
N THR A 4 2.67 15.93 3.85
CA THR A 4 2.82 16.88 2.74
C THR A 4 3.18 16.22 1.41
N THR A 5 3.72 14.99 1.40
CA THR A 5 4.01 14.26 0.15
C THR A 5 2.98 13.18 -0.13
N VAL A 6 2.48 12.47 0.88
CA VAL A 6 1.52 11.38 0.72
C VAL A 6 0.12 11.88 0.30
N LEU A 7 -0.37 13.00 0.86
CA LEU A 7 -1.69 13.51 0.47
C LEU A 7 -1.73 13.95 -1.00
N PRO A 8 -0.79 14.78 -1.50
CA PRO A 8 -0.79 15.14 -2.92
C PRO A 8 -0.53 13.93 -3.82
N ALA A 9 0.35 12.99 -3.44
CA ALA A 9 0.58 11.78 -4.23
C ALA A 9 -0.70 10.95 -4.40
N SER A 10 -1.49 10.79 -3.34
CA SER A 10 -2.74 10.04 -3.35
C SER A 10 -3.80 10.72 -4.23
N PHE A 11 -3.91 12.05 -4.14
CA PHE A 11 -4.80 12.84 -4.98
C PHE A 11 -4.43 12.76 -6.46
N LEU A 12 -3.16 13.02 -6.78
CA LEU A 12 -2.62 12.89 -8.14
C LEU A 12 -2.76 11.46 -8.70
N ALA A 13 -2.71 10.49 -7.78
CA ALA A 13 -3.02 9.09 -7.95
C ALA A 13 -4.28 8.81 -8.76
N CYS A 14 -5.36 9.47 -8.37
CA CYS A 14 -6.69 9.26 -8.94
C CYS A 14 -6.69 9.52 -10.45
N PHE A 15 -5.95 10.53 -10.91
CA PHE A 15 -5.85 10.87 -12.34
C PHE A 15 -5.03 9.87 -13.16
N GLN A 16 -4.21 9.01 -12.53
CA GLN A 16 -3.50 7.94 -13.24
C GLN A 16 -4.46 6.87 -13.77
N PHE A 17 -5.61 6.69 -13.10
CA PHE A 17 -6.60 5.67 -13.44
C PHE A 17 -7.70 6.17 -14.37
N VAL A 18 -7.74 7.47 -14.70
CA VAL A 18 -8.74 8.04 -15.61
C VAL A 18 -8.40 7.68 -17.06
N PRO A 19 -9.18 6.82 -17.75
CA PRO A 19 -8.82 6.34 -19.09
C PRO A 19 -8.81 7.46 -20.14
N ALA A 20 -9.61 8.50 -19.94
CA ALA A 20 -9.67 9.66 -20.84
C ALA A 20 -8.34 10.44 -20.88
N ILE A 21 -7.69 10.63 -19.73
CA ILE A 21 -6.42 11.37 -19.63
C ILE A 21 -5.31 10.58 -20.33
N ARG A 22 -5.21 9.27 -20.09
CA ARG A 22 -4.19 8.41 -20.70
C ARG A 22 -4.28 8.38 -22.22
N ARG A 23 -5.50 8.33 -22.78
CA ARG A 23 -5.74 8.28 -24.24
C ARG A 23 -5.55 9.62 -24.91
N ARG A 24 -6.09 10.71 -24.33
CA ARG A 24 -6.08 12.03 -24.97
C ARG A 24 -4.77 12.79 -24.75
N TRP A 25 -4.17 12.65 -23.57
CA TRP A 25 -2.99 13.42 -23.14
C TRP A 25 -1.92 12.50 -22.52
N PRO A 26 -1.28 11.63 -23.33
CA PRO A 26 -0.30 10.66 -22.83
C PRO A 26 0.94 11.32 -22.21
N ALA A 27 1.35 12.51 -22.67
CA ALA A 27 2.45 13.27 -22.07
C ALA A 27 2.13 13.72 -20.64
N THR A 28 0.92 14.24 -20.42
CA THR A 28 0.43 14.66 -19.09
C THR A 28 0.31 13.47 -18.14
N HIS A 29 -0.19 12.33 -18.63
CA HIS A 29 -0.26 11.09 -17.84
C HIS A 29 1.14 10.66 -17.35
N LYS A 30 2.15 10.67 -18.24
CA LYS A 30 3.55 10.36 -17.90
C LYS A 30 4.15 11.34 -16.90
N ALA A 31 3.98 12.65 -17.12
CA ALA A 31 4.50 13.68 -16.22
C ALA A 31 3.88 13.54 -14.81
N ASN A 32 2.56 13.34 -14.72
CA ASN A 32 1.88 13.08 -13.46
C ASN A 32 2.39 11.78 -12.81
N GLY A 33 2.67 10.74 -13.60
CA GLY A 33 3.21 9.47 -13.10
C GLY A 33 4.58 9.65 -12.42
N TYR A 34 5.47 10.45 -13.02
CA TYR A 34 6.76 10.79 -12.41
C TYR A 34 6.60 11.63 -11.14
N ALA A 35 5.67 12.59 -11.11
CA ALA A 35 5.39 13.38 -9.92
C ALA A 35 4.89 12.50 -8.76
N VAL A 36 3.94 11.60 -9.03
CA VAL A 36 3.42 10.62 -8.07
C VAL A 36 4.54 9.71 -7.55
N LEU A 37 5.41 9.23 -8.43
CA LEU A 37 6.54 8.39 -8.06
C LEU A 37 7.49 9.12 -7.11
N LEU A 38 7.90 10.34 -7.45
CA LEU A 38 8.78 11.17 -6.63
C LEU A 38 8.17 11.42 -5.24
N LEU A 39 6.92 11.87 -5.20
CA LEU A 39 6.22 12.14 -3.94
C LEU A 39 6.05 10.87 -3.10
N SER A 40 5.80 9.72 -3.72
CA SER A 40 5.70 8.43 -3.04
C SER A 40 7.03 8.01 -2.41
N VAL A 41 8.15 8.22 -3.09
CA VAL A 41 9.49 7.93 -2.56
C VAL A 41 9.81 8.81 -1.35
N LEU A 42 9.54 10.11 -1.44
CA LEU A 42 9.73 11.05 -0.32
C LEU A 42 8.79 10.72 0.85
N GLY A 43 7.54 10.33 0.55
CA GLY A 43 6.57 9.84 1.53
C GLY A 43 7.03 8.58 2.26
N ALA A 44 7.56 7.59 1.53
CA ALA A 44 8.09 6.36 2.11
C ALA A 44 9.32 6.63 2.99
N ALA A 45 10.30 7.40 2.50
CA ALA A 45 11.50 7.77 3.25
C ALA A 45 11.16 8.49 4.57
N SER A 46 10.25 9.47 4.51
CA SER A 46 9.78 10.17 5.70
C SER A 46 8.96 9.28 6.64
N GLY A 47 8.25 8.27 6.12
CA GLY A 47 7.59 7.24 6.94
C GLY A 47 8.59 6.42 7.77
N PHE A 48 9.70 5.99 7.17
CA PHE A 48 10.77 5.28 7.89
C PHE A 48 11.39 6.13 9.00
N MET A 49 11.58 7.43 8.77
CA MET A 49 12.15 8.35 9.77
C MET A 49 11.29 8.46 11.04
N VAL A 50 9.97 8.32 10.91
CA VAL A 50 9.01 8.53 12.02
C VAL A 50 8.49 7.21 12.61
N ALA A 51 8.78 6.06 11.99
CA ALA A 51 8.30 4.74 12.43
C ALA A 51 8.60 4.41 13.90
N ARG A 52 9.70 4.93 14.46
CA ARG A 52 10.09 4.74 15.87
C ARG A 52 9.28 5.56 16.88
N ARG A 53 8.51 6.55 16.42
CA ARG A 53 7.74 7.47 17.29
C ARG A 53 6.24 7.46 17.00
N ALA A 54 5.83 7.02 15.82
CA ALA A 54 4.43 6.91 15.46
C ALA A 54 3.80 5.67 16.10
N PHE A 55 2.60 5.84 16.69
CA PHE A 55 1.75 4.76 17.20
C PHE A 55 2.52 3.74 18.07
N GLY A 56 3.07 4.24 19.17
CA GLY A 56 3.84 3.48 20.16
C GLY A 56 5.27 3.11 19.74
N GLY A 57 5.60 3.19 18.44
CA GLY A 57 6.96 2.92 17.96
C GLY A 57 7.44 1.48 18.22
N THR A 58 6.53 0.54 18.48
CA THR A 58 6.85 -0.85 18.83
C THR A 58 7.61 -1.54 17.70
N LEU A 59 8.29 -2.66 18.01
CA LEU A 59 8.96 -3.46 16.99
C LEU A 59 7.97 -3.96 15.91
N ALA A 60 6.74 -4.29 16.30
CA ALA A 60 5.68 -4.64 15.35
C ALA A 60 5.36 -3.47 14.41
N THR A 61 5.23 -2.25 14.94
CA THR A 61 5.03 -1.03 14.15
C THR A 61 6.20 -0.77 13.21
N GLN A 62 7.44 -0.81 13.72
CA GLN A 62 8.64 -0.54 12.93
C GLN A 62 8.83 -1.54 11.80
N THR A 63 8.67 -2.83 12.08
CA THR A 63 8.79 -3.89 11.07
C THR A 63 7.65 -3.85 10.06
N GLY A 64 6.41 -3.60 10.50
CA GLY A 64 5.26 -3.43 9.61
C GLY A 64 5.42 -2.23 8.67
N VAL A 65 5.83 -1.07 9.19
CA VAL A 65 6.13 0.13 8.37
C VAL A 65 7.32 -0.14 7.44
N GLY A 66 8.34 -0.84 7.93
CA GLY A 66 9.51 -1.28 7.15
C GLY A 66 9.11 -2.10 5.92
N VAL A 67 8.34 -3.17 6.13
CA VAL A 67 7.87 -4.04 5.05
C VAL A 67 6.90 -3.31 4.12
N PHE A 68 5.95 -2.53 4.66
CA PHE A 68 5.05 -1.70 3.87
C PHE A 68 5.83 -0.78 2.94
N GLY A 69 6.74 0.03 3.49
CA GLY A 69 7.52 0.99 2.72
C GLY A 69 8.43 0.30 1.71
N HIS A 70 9.04 -0.83 2.05
CA HIS A 70 9.84 -1.63 1.12
C HIS A 70 9.00 -2.14 -0.05
N ARG A 71 7.83 -2.76 0.20
CA ARG A 71 6.93 -3.26 -0.85
C ARG A 71 6.40 -2.14 -1.73
N VAL A 72 6.01 -1.01 -1.11
CA VAL A 72 5.57 0.21 -1.81
C VAL A 72 6.68 0.77 -2.69
N PHE A 73 7.93 0.78 -2.23
CA PHE A 73 9.09 1.30 -2.96
C PHE A 73 9.55 0.35 -4.07
N ASP A 74 9.64 -0.94 -3.78
CA ASP A 74 10.07 -1.97 -4.73
C ASP A 74 9.13 -2.03 -5.95
N SER A 75 7.82 -2.07 -5.65
CA SER A 75 6.76 -1.96 -6.65
C SER A 75 6.66 -0.58 -7.30
N ARG A 76 7.49 0.42 -6.96
CA ARG A 76 7.46 1.75 -7.58
C ARG A 76 8.74 2.10 -8.34
N CYS A 77 9.89 1.60 -7.90
CA CYS A 77 11.20 2.01 -8.42
C CYS A 77 11.84 0.98 -9.35
N ARG A 78 11.59 -0.32 -9.18
CA ARG A 78 12.38 -1.36 -9.88
C ARG A 78 11.97 -1.61 -11.34
N TRP A 79 10.75 -1.24 -11.72
CA TRP A 79 10.15 -1.69 -13.00
C TRP A 79 9.81 -0.63 -14.06
N PRO A 80 9.62 0.68 -13.78
CA PRO A 80 8.98 1.55 -14.77
C PRO A 80 9.90 1.94 -15.94
N THR A 81 11.22 1.96 -15.78
CA THR A 81 12.11 2.51 -16.81
C THR A 81 12.47 1.56 -17.95
N PRO A 82 12.69 0.24 -17.77
CA PRO A 82 12.97 -0.66 -18.89
C PRO A 82 11.70 -1.12 -19.63
N THR A 83 10.65 -1.47 -18.89
CA THR A 83 9.41 -2.10 -19.37
C THR A 83 8.54 -1.15 -20.21
N VAL A 84 8.40 0.12 -19.77
CA VAL A 84 7.69 1.16 -20.54
C VAL A 84 8.44 1.51 -21.83
N ARG A 85 9.77 1.50 -21.80
CA ARG A 85 10.60 1.69 -23.00
C ARG A 85 10.47 0.53 -23.99
N ARG A 86 10.16 -0.68 -23.50
CA ARG A 86 9.93 -1.91 -24.28
C ARG A 86 8.47 -2.13 -24.70
N LEU A 87 7.56 -1.17 -24.46
CA LEU A 87 6.11 -1.24 -24.78
C LEU A 87 5.34 -2.40 -24.11
N GLN A 88 5.80 -2.91 -22.98
CA GLN A 88 5.12 -3.98 -22.23
C GLN A 88 3.97 -3.42 -21.36
N MET A 89 2.86 -3.03 -22.00
CA MET A 89 1.69 -2.41 -21.37
C MET A 89 1.03 -3.29 -20.28
N GLU A 90 0.94 -4.60 -20.50
CA GLU A 90 0.35 -5.54 -19.54
C GLU A 90 1.17 -5.66 -18.25
N GLN A 91 2.49 -5.71 -18.37
CA GLN A 91 3.37 -5.73 -17.20
C GLN A 91 3.27 -4.44 -16.41
N HIS A 92 3.15 -3.29 -17.08
CA HIS A 92 2.92 -2.01 -16.42
C HIS A 92 1.58 -1.97 -15.67
N ARG A 93 0.50 -2.52 -16.25
CA ARG A 93 -0.81 -2.65 -15.61
C ARG A 93 -0.73 -3.51 -14.34
N ALA A 94 -0.16 -4.72 -14.45
CA ALA A 94 0.02 -5.64 -13.33
C ALA A 94 0.92 -5.06 -12.22
N TRP A 95 1.95 -4.30 -12.61
CA TRP A 95 2.82 -3.58 -11.68
C TRP A 95 2.09 -2.46 -10.94
N MET A 96 1.30 -1.63 -11.65
CA MET A 96 0.49 -0.59 -11.03
C MET A 96 -0.49 -1.18 -10.00
N LEU A 97 -1.17 -2.27 -10.37
CA LEU A 97 -2.10 -2.95 -9.47
C LEU A 97 -1.42 -3.39 -8.16
N ARG A 98 -0.23 -4.02 -8.23
CA ARG A 98 0.55 -4.36 -7.03
C ARG A 98 0.93 -3.14 -6.19
N ALA A 99 1.43 -2.09 -6.83
CA ALA A 99 1.83 -0.87 -6.12
C ALA A 99 0.67 -0.21 -5.35
N TRP A 100 -0.52 -0.23 -5.92
CA TRP A 100 -1.73 0.35 -5.34
C TRP A 100 -2.42 -0.55 -4.33
N PHE A 101 -2.40 -1.87 -4.51
CA PHE A 101 -2.83 -2.80 -3.47
C PHE A 101 -1.97 -2.68 -2.21
N TYR A 102 -0.65 -2.67 -2.36
CA TYR A 102 0.23 -2.47 -1.19
C TYR A 102 0.00 -1.11 -0.54
N ALA A 103 -0.16 -0.03 -1.31
CA ALA A 103 -0.48 1.27 -0.72
C ALA A 103 -1.85 1.31 -0.03
N GLY A 104 -2.87 0.67 -0.60
CA GLY A 104 -4.21 0.56 -0.02
C GLY A 104 -4.25 -0.17 1.32
N SER A 105 -3.25 -1.01 1.62
CA SER A 105 -3.15 -1.69 2.91
C SER A 105 -3.09 -0.72 4.10
N ILE A 106 -2.61 0.52 3.93
CA ILE A 106 -2.61 1.51 5.02
C ILE A 106 -4.03 1.92 5.42
N VAL A 107 -4.96 1.99 4.46
CA VAL A 107 -6.37 2.32 4.74
C VAL A 107 -7.01 1.19 5.52
N THR A 108 -6.79 -0.05 5.07
CA THR A 108 -7.27 -1.25 5.77
C THR A 108 -6.68 -1.37 7.17
N ALA A 109 -5.38 -1.09 7.34
CA ALA A 109 -4.73 -1.09 8.65
C ALA A 109 -5.40 -0.09 9.60
N ARG A 110 -5.83 1.09 9.12
CA ARG A 110 -6.56 2.05 9.96
C ARG A 110 -7.91 1.53 10.41
N LEU A 111 -8.69 0.92 9.51
CA LEU A 111 -9.98 0.32 9.86
C LEU A 111 -9.81 -0.80 10.89
N VAL A 112 -8.88 -1.72 10.64
CA VAL A 112 -8.58 -2.83 11.56
C VAL A 112 -8.11 -2.32 12.92
N MET A 113 -7.23 -1.32 12.94
CA MET A 113 -6.71 -0.71 14.17
C MET A 113 -7.84 -0.15 15.04
N PHE A 114 -8.77 0.62 14.46
CA PHE A 114 -9.90 1.17 15.22
C PHE A 114 -10.83 0.09 15.75
N LEU A 115 -11.16 -0.92 14.93
CA LEU A 115 -11.99 -2.05 15.37
C LEU A 115 -11.32 -2.84 16.50
N ALA A 116 -10.03 -3.15 16.34
CA ALA A 116 -9.26 -3.87 17.35
C ALA A 116 -9.13 -3.09 18.67
N ALA A 117 -9.04 -1.75 18.62
CA ALA A 117 -9.04 -0.92 19.81
C ALA A 117 -10.34 -1.06 20.62
N TYR A 118 -11.51 -1.10 19.96
CA TYR A 118 -12.79 -1.37 20.65
C TYR A 118 -12.86 -2.79 21.23
N VAL A 119 -12.36 -3.80 20.49
CA VAL A 119 -12.33 -5.19 20.97
C VAL A 119 -11.47 -5.32 22.23
N VAL A 120 -10.25 -4.77 22.21
CA VAL A 120 -9.34 -4.74 23.37
C VAL A 120 -9.96 -4.03 24.56
N SER A 121 -10.68 -2.94 24.31
CA SER A 121 -11.38 -2.18 25.36
C SER A 121 -12.51 -2.98 26.01
N ALA A 122 -13.22 -3.80 25.23
CA ALA A 122 -14.29 -4.65 25.72
C ALA A 122 -13.79 -5.85 26.53
N ILE A 123 -12.63 -6.43 26.14
CA ILE A 123 -11.99 -7.52 26.88
C ILE A 123 -11.39 -6.99 28.19
N GLY A 124 -10.74 -5.84 28.15
CA GLY A 124 -10.02 -5.28 29.29
C GLY A 124 -8.68 -5.98 29.57
N GLY A 125 -7.91 -5.44 30.52
CA GLY A 125 -6.64 -6.03 30.96
C GLY A 125 -5.43 -5.75 30.06
N TYR A 126 -5.58 -4.92 29.03
CA TYR A 126 -4.47 -4.54 28.16
C TYR A 126 -3.83 -3.21 28.60
N TYR A 127 -2.50 -3.19 28.59
CA TYR A 127 -1.68 -2.04 28.95
C TYR A 127 -0.62 -1.82 27.88
N MET A 128 -0.30 -0.56 27.64
CA MET A 128 0.76 -0.15 26.74
C MET A 128 1.76 0.71 27.51
N ALA A 129 3.05 0.42 27.35
CA ALA A 129 4.10 1.28 27.87
C ALA A 129 4.20 2.53 26.99
N GLU A 130 3.93 3.69 27.56
CA GLU A 130 3.89 4.97 26.86
C GLU A 130 4.92 5.94 27.46
N PRO A 131 5.63 6.73 26.65
CA PRO A 131 6.55 7.73 27.17
C PRO A 131 5.80 8.76 28.03
N CYS A 132 6.34 9.09 29.20
CA CYS A 132 5.76 10.09 30.11
C CYS A 132 5.57 11.46 29.42
N ALA A 133 6.47 11.83 28.50
CA ALA A 133 6.34 13.05 27.69
C ALA A 133 5.07 13.06 26.84
N LYS A 134 4.68 11.92 26.26
CA LYS A 134 3.45 11.78 25.48
C LYS A 134 2.23 11.82 26.39
N VAL A 135 2.25 11.07 27.49
CA VAL A 135 1.13 11.05 28.45
C VAL A 135 0.88 12.44 29.03
N ALA A 136 1.94 13.18 29.40
CA ALA A 136 1.86 14.55 29.90
C ALA A 136 1.17 15.51 28.90
N SER A 137 1.34 15.28 27.59
CA SER A 137 0.67 16.08 26.56
C SER A 137 -0.82 15.76 26.37
N LEU A 138 -1.28 14.61 26.88
CA LEU A 138 -2.66 14.13 26.74
C LEU A 138 -3.50 14.36 28.00
N VAL A 139 -2.88 14.34 29.17
CA VAL A 139 -3.56 14.59 30.46
C VAL A 139 -3.91 16.07 30.60
N ALA A 140 -5.20 16.39 30.61
CA ALA A 140 -5.70 17.76 30.65
C ALA A 140 -5.41 18.50 31.97
N GLY A 141 -5.41 17.80 33.11
CA GLY A 141 -5.14 18.40 34.44
C GLY A 141 -3.68 18.72 34.73
N GLY A 142 -2.79 18.64 33.74
CA GLY A 142 -1.38 19.00 33.88
C GLY A 142 -0.61 18.09 34.84
N ARG A 143 0.41 18.67 35.50
CA ARG A 143 1.39 17.91 36.29
C ARG A 143 0.78 17.15 37.47
N ASP A 144 -0.08 17.80 38.24
CA ASP A 144 -0.54 17.24 39.51
C ASP A 144 -1.51 16.06 39.26
N GLU A 145 -2.39 16.17 38.26
CA GLU A 145 -3.25 15.07 37.81
C GLU A 145 -2.43 13.91 37.22
N MET A 146 -1.37 14.23 36.46
CA MET A 146 -0.49 13.22 35.90
C MET A 146 0.21 12.42 37.01
N LEU A 147 0.81 13.09 38.00
CA LEU A 147 1.53 12.43 39.10
C LEU A 147 0.60 11.66 40.05
N ALA A 148 -0.66 12.08 40.17
CA ALA A 148 -1.67 11.33 40.91
C ALA A 148 -2.02 10.00 40.23
N ARG A 149 -1.96 9.93 38.89
CA ARG A 149 -2.28 8.72 38.11
C ARG A 149 -1.06 7.85 37.81
N TYR A 150 0.06 8.49 37.49
CA TYR A 150 1.30 7.88 37.02
C TYR A 150 2.47 8.42 37.87
N PRO A 151 2.59 8.00 39.14
CA PRO A 151 3.65 8.48 40.02
C PRO A 151 5.06 8.18 39.49
N GLU A 152 5.22 7.17 38.64
CA GLU A 152 6.47 6.83 37.95
C GLU A 152 6.99 7.97 37.06
N CYS A 153 6.13 8.88 36.60
CA CYS A 153 6.53 10.01 35.77
C CYS A 153 7.11 11.19 36.56
N ALA A 154 7.29 11.07 37.88
CA ALA A 154 8.01 12.05 38.69
C ALA A 154 9.44 12.31 38.17
N ALA A 155 10.13 11.26 37.71
CA ALA A 155 11.48 11.34 37.17
C ALA A 155 11.58 12.15 35.86
N PHE A 156 10.48 12.21 35.09
CA PHE A 156 10.38 13.02 33.88
C PHE A 156 10.31 14.52 34.22
N TYR A 157 9.50 14.91 35.21
CA TYR A 157 9.38 16.32 35.61
C TYR A 157 10.60 16.83 36.40
N SER A 158 11.28 15.97 37.14
CA SER A 158 12.52 16.34 37.84
C SER A 158 13.73 16.45 36.92
N GLY A 159 13.61 16.01 35.66
CA GLY A 159 14.70 16.00 34.69
C GLY A 159 15.74 14.89 34.91
N VAL A 160 15.51 13.99 35.87
CA VAL A 160 16.40 12.85 36.14
C VAL A 160 16.37 11.84 35.00
N ASN A 161 15.18 11.59 34.44
CA ASN A 161 15.01 10.70 33.29
C ASN A 161 13.93 11.22 32.35
N LEU A 162 14.35 11.80 31.22
CA LEU A 162 13.44 12.31 30.19
C LEU A 162 12.78 11.20 29.36
N ASP A 163 13.39 10.01 29.33
CA ASP A 163 12.90 8.83 28.59
C ASP A 163 12.10 7.88 29.50
N GLN A 164 11.55 8.39 30.60
CA GLN A 164 10.70 7.61 31.49
C GLN A 164 9.40 7.19 30.79
N HIS A 165 8.94 5.96 31.06
CA HIS A 165 7.70 5.40 30.53
C HIS A 165 6.73 5.06 31.68
N ALA A 166 5.44 5.13 31.38
CA ALA A 166 4.34 4.75 32.25
C ALA A 166 3.49 3.64 31.60
N LEU A 167 2.89 2.79 32.42
CA LEU A 167 1.97 1.75 31.95
C LEU A 167 0.56 2.32 31.87
N VAL A 168 0.08 2.58 30.65
CA VAL A 168 -1.23 3.17 30.41
C VAL A 168 -2.21 2.08 29.99
N THR A 169 -3.38 2.05 30.64
CA THR A 169 -4.49 1.18 30.21
C THR A 169 -4.92 1.51 28.79
N ALA A 170 -5.00 0.50 27.93
CA ALA A 170 -5.52 0.60 26.58
C ALA A 170 -7.06 0.49 26.60
N SER A 171 -7.77 1.62 26.55
CA SER A 171 -9.23 1.63 26.47
C SER A 171 -9.80 2.83 25.71
N MET A 172 -10.76 2.55 24.84
CA MET A 172 -11.56 3.53 24.09
C MET A 172 -12.75 4.07 24.91
N THR A 173 -13.12 3.40 26.01
CA THR A 173 -14.35 3.67 26.77
C THR A 173 -14.11 4.32 28.13
N LEU A 174 -12.85 4.41 28.58
CA LEU A 174 -12.49 4.95 29.89
C LEU A 174 -12.66 6.49 30.00
N GLY A 175 -12.92 7.18 28.89
CA GLY A 175 -13.08 8.64 28.86
C GLY A 175 -11.77 9.42 29.07
N ARG A 176 -10.62 8.75 28.97
CA ARG A 176 -9.28 9.34 29.14
C ARG A 176 -8.53 9.35 27.81
N THR A 177 -7.99 10.51 27.42
CA THR A 177 -7.31 10.73 26.14
C THR A 177 -6.02 9.90 26.01
N GLU A 178 -5.26 9.77 27.10
CA GLU A 178 -4.06 8.93 27.13
C GLU A 178 -4.41 7.44 26.96
N SER A 179 -5.55 7.01 27.49
CA SER A 179 -6.02 5.62 27.39
C SER A 179 -6.49 5.27 25.99
N VAL A 180 -7.17 6.20 25.31
CA VAL A 180 -7.54 6.10 23.90
C VAL A 180 -6.30 6.01 23.03
N GLY A 181 -5.29 6.86 23.29
CA GLY A 181 -4.01 6.82 22.60
C GLY A 181 -3.31 5.47 22.75
N ALA A 182 -3.24 4.93 23.98
CA ALA A 182 -2.67 3.63 24.26
C ALA A 182 -3.39 2.48 23.53
N ALA A 183 -4.73 2.53 23.42
CA ALA A 183 -5.51 1.52 22.69
C ALA A 183 -5.23 1.53 21.19
N ILE A 184 -5.07 2.70 20.59
CA ILE A 184 -4.73 2.85 19.18
C ILE A 184 -3.31 2.35 18.91
N ASP A 185 -2.36 2.76 19.76
CA ASP A 185 -0.94 2.45 19.60
C ASP A 185 -0.64 0.96 19.75
N LEU A 186 -1.27 0.31 20.73
CA LEU A 186 -1.17 -1.14 20.96
C LEU A 186 -1.55 -1.93 19.70
N ASN A 187 -2.59 -1.50 18.98
CA ASN A 187 -3.18 -2.24 17.88
C ASN A 187 -2.56 -1.92 16.51
N PHE A 188 -1.88 -0.78 16.36
CA PHE A 188 -1.40 -0.33 15.06
C PHE A 188 -0.45 -1.33 14.38
N GLY A 189 0.53 -1.87 15.11
CA GLY A 189 1.49 -2.83 14.55
C GLY A 189 0.83 -4.12 14.07
N ALA A 190 -0.07 -4.69 14.86
CA ALA A 190 -0.82 -5.90 14.48
C ALA A 190 -1.73 -5.65 13.27
N ALA A 191 -2.44 -4.52 13.26
CA ALA A 191 -3.30 -4.12 12.15
C ALA A 191 -2.53 -3.92 10.84
N MET A 192 -1.33 -3.32 10.92
CA MET A 192 -0.43 -3.17 9.78
C MET A 192 -0.05 -4.53 9.17
N TRP A 193 0.36 -5.49 9.99
CA TRP A 193 0.74 -6.82 9.52
C TRP A 193 -0.42 -7.58 8.91
N LEU A 194 -1.59 -7.56 9.56
CA LEU A 194 -2.79 -8.20 9.03
C LEU A 194 -3.19 -7.60 7.68
N ALA A 195 -3.25 -6.27 7.58
CA ALA A 195 -3.59 -5.59 6.35
C ALA A 195 -2.59 -5.90 5.22
N LEU A 196 -1.29 -5.90 5.52
CA LEU A 196 -0.24 -6.25 4.55
C LEU A 196 -0.41 -7.69 4.04
N ALA A 197 -0.66 -8.65 4.93
CA ALA A 197 -0.87 -10.05 4.54
C ALA A 197 -2.09 -10.20 3.61
N LEU A 198 -3.21 -9.57 3.97
CA LEU A 198 -4.43 -9.57 3.15
C LEU A 198 -4.20 -8.99 1.76
N HIS A 199 -3.49 -7.85 1.66
CA HIS A 199 -3.26 -7.21 0.38
C HIS A 199 -2.20 -7.95 -0.45
N ALA A 200 -1.18 -8.53 0.19
CA ALA A 200 -0.16 -9.32 -0.49
C ALA A 200 -0.74 -10.60 -1.10
N ALA A 201 -1.61 -11.32 -0.35
CA ALA A 201 -2.29 -12.48 -0.87
C ALA A 201 -3.33 -12.09 -1.94
N GLY A 202 -4.17 -11.09 -1.64
CA GLY A 202 -5.26 -10.66 -2.51
C GLY A 202 -4.80 -10.24 -3.91
N ILE A 203 -3.69 -9.51 -4.02
CA ILE A 203 -3.21 -9.08 -5.34
C ILE A 203 -2.64 -10.23 -6.17
N GLU A 204 -1.89 -11.15 -5.56
CA GLU A 204 -1.33 -12.27 -6.32
C GLU A 204 -2.42 -13.26 -6.73
N ILE A 205 -3.46 -13.47 -5.89
CA ILE A 205 -4.66 -14.21 -6.28
C ILE A 205 -5.35 -13.51 -7.46
N TYR A 206 -5.54 -12.19 -7.39
CA TYR A 206 -6.19 -11.43 -8.48
C TYR A 206 -5.41 -11.53 -9.80
N VAL A 207 -4.09 -11.30 -9.76
CA VAL A 207 -3.25 -11.34 -10.97
C VAL A 207 -3.13 -12.76 -11.53
N SER A 208 -3.03 -13.78 -10.69
CA SER A 208 -2.97 -15.19 -11.13
C SER A 208 -4.31 -15.68 -11.68
N ALA A 209 -5.43 -15.30 -11.09
CA ALA A 209 -6.77 -15.63 -11.61
C ALA A 209 -7.01 -15.03 -13.00
N CYS A 210 -6.53 -13.80 -13.24
CA CYS A 210 -6.60 -13.17 -14.56
C CYS A 210 -5.64 -13.81 -15.59
N CYS A 211 -4.59 -14.51 -15.16
CA CYS A 211 -3.56 -15.05 -16.05
C CYS A 211 -3.62 -16.58 -16.25
N GLY A 212 -4.34 -17.33 -15.40
CA GLY A 212 -4.19 -18.79 -15.31
C GLY A 212 -5.47 -19.64 -15.42
N SER A 213 -6.62 -19.09 -15.80
CA SER A 213 -7.86 -19.88 -15.93
C SER A 213 -8.83 -19.25 -16.94
N ALA A 214 -9.87 -19.98 -17.36
CA ALA A 214 -10.92 -19.55 -18.29
C ALA A 214 -11.57 -18.17 -17.99
N ALA A 215 -11.30 -17.58 -16.83
CA ALA A 215 -11.55 -16.18 -16.48
C ALA A 215 -10.80 -15.15 -17.36
N CYS A 216 -9.74 -15.54 -18.08
CA CYS A 216 -9.09 -14.68 -19.07
C CYS A 216 -10.06 -14.23 -20.18
N GLN A 217 -11.06 -15.06 -20.54
CA GLN A 217 -12.13 -14.67 -21.48
C GLN A 217 -13.02 -13.54 -20.93
N LEU A 218 -13.15 -13.40 -19.61
CA LEU A 218 -13.91 -12.31 -19.00
C LEU A 218 -13.11 -10.99 -19.02
N CYS A 219 -11.78 -11.06 -18.93
CA CYS A 219 -10.89 -9.91 -19.13
C CYS A 219 -10.78 -9.50 -20.61
N ASP A 220 -10.78 -10.45 -21.55
CA ASP A 220 -10.86 -10.15 -22.99
C ASP A 220 -12.15 -9.39 -23.34
N HIS A 221 -13.27 -9.68 -22.66
CA HIS A 221 -14.52 -8.94 -22.85
C HIS A 221 -14.48 -7.50 -22.30
N LEU A 222 -13.59 -7.20 -21.35
CA LEU A 222 -13.33 -5.83 -20.89
C LEU A 222 -12.36 -5.09 -21.83
N ASP A 223 -11.48 -5.80 -22.54
CA ASP A 223 -10.61 -5.25 -23.59
C ASP A 223 -11.41 -4.80 -24.83
N ASP A 224 -12.55 -5.43 -25.15
CA ASP A 224 -13.48 -4.96 -26.19
C ASP A 224 -14.01 -3.54 -25.90
N ALA A 225 -14.24 -3.23 -24.63
CA ALA A 225 -14.64 -1.87 -24.22
C ALA A 225 -13.49 -0.87 -24.41
N ASP A 226 -12.23 -1.29 -24.26
CA ASP A 226 -11.02 -0.48 -24.52
C ASP A 226 -10.79 -0.28 -26.05
N ILE A 227 -11.07 -1.29 -26.88
CA ILE A 227 -11.03 -1.22 -28.36
C ILE A 227 -12.09 -0.22 -28.89
N LEU A 228 -13.32 -0.32 -28.38
CA LEU A 228 -14.40 0.61 -28.70
C LEU A 228 -14.07 2.05 -28.26
N GLN A 229 -13.34 2.18 -27.14
CA GLN A 229 -12.92 3.44 -26.55
C GLN A 229 -11.72 4.09 -27.25
N LEU A 230 -10.85 3.32 -27.88
CA LEU A 230 -9.70 3.82 -28.65
C LEU A 230 -10.02 4.03 -30.14
N ARG A 231 -11.21 3.63 -30.60
CA ARG A 231 -11.58 3.55 -32.03
C ARG A 231 -10.52 2.80 -32.86
N LEU A 232 -9.82 1.86 -32.24
CA LEU A 232 -8.91 0.99 -32.96
C LEU A 232 -9.75 -0.05 -33.67
N THR A 233 -9.49 -0.26 -34.95
CA THR A 233 -10.01 -1.45 -35.62
C THR A 233 -9.36 -2.69 -34.99
N PRO A 234 -10.03 -3.85 -34.99
CA PRO A 234 -9.44 -5.11 -34.50
C PRO A 234 -8.06 -5.39 -35.12
N VAL A 235 -7.89 -5.02 -36.39
CA VAL A 235 -6.63 -5.13 -37.16
C VAL A 235 -5.52 -4.22 -36.61
N GLU A 236 -5.84 -3.00 -36.19
CA GLU A 236 -4.85 -2.08 -35.60
C GLU A 236 -4.45 -2.53 -34.20
N ALA A 237 -5.40 -3.05 -33.41
CA ALA A 237 -5.12 -3.65 -32.12
C ALA A 237 -4.17 -4.86 -32.26
N ASP A 238 -4.42 -5.75 -33.22
CA ASP A 238 -3.57 -6.90 -33.51
C ASP A 238 -2.18 -6.50 -34.02
N ARG A 239 -2.08 -5.48 -34.88
CA ARG A 239 -0.78 -4.93 -35.31
C ARG A 239 0.04 -4.40 -34.14
N LEU A 240 -0.59 -3.73 -33.18
CA LEU A 240 0.10 -3.22 -31.99
C LEU A 240 0.51 -4.36 -31.06
N ARG A 241 -0.32 -5.41 -30.90
CA ARG A 241 0.03 -6.64 -30.19
C ARG A 241 1.24 -7.34 -30.83
N GLN A 242 1.25 -7.51 -32.15
CA GLN A 242 2.38 -8.11 -32.89
C GLN A 242 3.69 -7.30 -32.75
N ARG A 243 3.61 -5.96 -32.87
CA ARG A 243 4.78 -5.09 -32.66
C ARG A 243 5.30 -5.16 -31.22
N SER A 244 4.42 -5.27 -30.24
CA SER A 244 4.81 -5.50 -28.84
C SER A 244 5.50 -6.85 -28.68
N TYR A 245 4.94 -7.92 -29.27
CA TYR A 245 5.49 -9.28 -29.23
C TYR A 245 6.90 -9.36 -29.84
N GLN A 246 7.11 -8.77 -31.02
CA GLN A 246 8.44 -8.72 -31.66
C GLN A 246 9.48 -8.02 -30.79
N ARG A 247 9.12 -6.88 -30.17
CA ARG A 247 10.02 -6.18 -29.24
C ARG A 247 10.32 -6.98 -27.98
N GLN A 248 9.42 -7.86 -27.53
CA GLN A 248 9.68 -8.75 -26.39
C GLN A 248 10.76 -9.79 -26.74
N LEU A 249 10.64 -10.39 -27.94
CA LEU A 249 11.62 -11.35 -28.48
C LEU A 249 13.01 -10.72 -28.66
N GLU A 250 13.08 -9.53 -29.27
CA GLU A 250 14.33 -8.76 -29.44
C GLU A 250 15.01 -8.44 -28.09
N SER A 251 14.23 -8.37 -27.02
CA SER A 251 14.69 -7.95 -25.71
C SER A 251 15.08 -9.12 -24.78
N GLY A 252 15.02 -10.35 -25.30
CA GLY A 252 15.38 -11.58 -24.60
C GLY A 252 14.39 -12.05 -23.53
N THR A 253 13.22 -11.41 -23.44
CA THR A 253 12.16 -11.80 -22.50
C THR A 253 11.25 -12.81 -23.19
N VAL A 254 11.53 -14.10 -23.05
CA VAL A 254 10.63 -15.17 -23.52
C VAL A 254 9.42 -15.19 -22.58
N ASN A 255 8.27 -14.73 -23.10
CA ASN A 255 6.98 -15.04 -22.50
C ASN A 255 6.57 -16.40 -23.11
N THR A 256 6.29 -17.40 -22.29
CA THR A 256 5.97 -18.77 -22.76
C THR A 256 4.60 -18.89 -23.42
N ASP A 257 3.77 -17.84 -23.33
CA ASP A 257 2.46 -17.81 -23.98
C ASP A 257 2.61 -17.20 -25.38
N GLY A 258 2.89 -18.04 -26.37
CA GLY A 258 2.86 -17.65 -27.77
C GLY A 258 1.44 -17.28 -28.25
N PRO A 259 1.30 -16.53 -29.36
CA PRO A 259 -0.01 -16.20 -29.93
C PRO A 259 -0.86 -17.41 -30.31
N GLU A 260 -0.23 -18.56 -30.58
CA GLU A 260 -0.91 -19.78 -31.01
C GLU A 260 -1.69 -20.46 -29.87
N ASP A 261 -1.27 -20.30 -28.62
CA ASP A 261 -1.86 -21.02 -27.49
C ASP A 261 -3.17 -20.38 -26.98
N ARG A 262 -3.47 -19.13 -27.38
CA ARG A 262 -4.69 -18.40 -27.00
C ARG A 262 -5.82 -18.48 -28.02
N LEU A 263 -5.55 -18.93 -29.24
CA LEU A 263 -6.55 -19.00 -30.30
C LEU A 263 -7.39 -20.28 -30.31
N GLY A 264 -7.17 -21.22 -29.38
CA GLY A 264 -8.01 -22.43 -29.27
C GLY A 264 -8.00 -23.31 -30.53
N VAL A 265 -7.02 -23.16 -31.41
CA VAL A 265 -6.84 -24.05 -32.55
C VAL A 265 -6.04 -25.25 -32.07
N ARG A 266 -6.75 -26.18 -31.42
CA ARG A 266 -6.27 -27.54 -31.21
C ARG A 266 -6.08 -28.15 -32.60
N THR A 267 -4.85 -28.17 -33.12
CA THR A 267 -4.51 -28.99 -34.29
C THR A 267 -4.54 -30.44 -33.84
N SER A 268 -5.71 -31.07 -34.01
CA SER A 268 -5.82 -32.52 -33.99
C SER A 268 -5.09 -33.08 -35.21
N GLY A 269 -3.95 -33.72 -34.99
CA GLY A 269 -3.25 -34.56 -35.95
C GLY A 269 -1.86 -34.86 -35.39
N GLY A 270 -1.53 -36.04 -34.87
CA GLY A 270 -1.93 -37.37 -35.27
C GLY A 270 -0.70 -38.05 -35.86
N ARG A 271 -0.10 -39.00 -35.11
CA ARG A 271 0.83 -40.10 -35.48
C ARG A 271 1.93 -39.80 -36.52
N ILE A 272 3.21 -40.15 -36.33
CA ILE A 272 3.84 -41.39 -35.85
C ILE A 272 5.15 -41.00 -35.16
#